data_AF-A0A7C8ZSX7-F1
#
_entry.id   AF-A0A7C8ZSX7-F1
#
_cell.length_a   1.000
_cell.length_b   1.000
_cell.length_c   1.000
_cell.angle_alpha   90.00
_cell.angle_beta   90.00
_cell.angle_gamma   90.00
#
_symmetry.space_group_name_H-M   'P 1'
#
loop_
_entity.id
_entity.type
_entity.pdbx_description
1 polymer ?
#
loop_
_entity_poly.entity_id
_entity_poly.type
_entity_poly.pdbx_seq_one_letter_code
_entity_poly.pdbx_strand_id
1 'polypeptide(L)'
;WCPQLEVLAHRAVGCFVTHCGWNSTLEAISLGVPMVAFPWWSDQPTTAKCIADFWKVGVRVKVTEKGIATAKEMEYCIRQVMEGERGKEIKTSASTLKQLVKEAMEEGGSSDRNIQEFV
;
A
#
# COMPACT_ATOMS: atom_id res chain seq x y z
N TRP A 1 -9.79 -12.84 -11.91
CA TRP A 1 -8.71 -12.02 -12.48
C TRP A 1 -9.31 -10.69 -12.92
N CYS A 2 -8.62 -9.57 -12.71
CA CYS A 2 -9.05 -8.23 -13.11
C CYS A 2 -7.82 -7.40 -13.55
N PRO A 3 -8.00 -6.32 -14.33
CA PRO A 3 -6.91 -5.42 -14.70
C PRO A 3 -6.51 -4.55 -13.49
N GLN A 4 -5.72 -5.10 -12.57
CA GLN A 4 -5.44 -4.50 -11.25
C GLN A 4 -4.93 -3.06 -11.35
N LEU A 5 -3.97 -2.78 -12.23
CA LEU A 5 -3.42 -1.45 -12.39
C LEU A 5 -4.48 -0.42 -12.81
N GLU A 6 -5.37 -0.78 -13.74
CA GLU A 6 -6.49 0.08 -14.17
C GLU A 6 -7.51 0.29 -13.05
N VAL A 7 -7.81 -0.76 -12.27
CA VAL A 7 -8.68 -0.66 -11.10
C VAL A 7 -8.07 0.28 -10.07
N LEU A 8 -6.80 0.11 -9.72
CA LEU A 8 -6.10 0.96 -8.74
C LEU A 8 -5.99 2.42 -9.22
N ALA A 9 -5.90 2.66 -10.53
CA ALA A 9 -5.87 4.00 -11.10
C ALA A 9 -7.24 4.70 -11.08
N HIS A 10 -8.33 3.95 -10.87
CA HIS A 10 -9.68 4.48 -10.93
C HIS A 10 -10.03 5.31 -9.68
N ARG A 11 -10.49 6.55 -9.88
CA ARG A 11 -10.80 7.51 -8.80
C ARG A 11 -11.82 7.04 -7.75
N ALA A 12 -12.63 6.03 -8.07
CA ALA A 12 -13.62 5.46 -7.14
C ALA A 12 -13.00 4.45 -6.15
N VAL A 13 -11.77 3.99 -6.37
CA VAL A 13 -11.08 3.10 -5.43
C VAL A 13 -10.53 3.92 -4.28
N GLY A 14 -11.03 3.66 -3.08
CA GLY A 14 -10.58 4.33 -1.86
C GLY A 14 -9.54 3.56 -1.06
N CYS A 15 -9.54 2.23 -1.14
CA CYS A 15 -8.56 1.38 -0.47
C CYS A 15 -8.34 0.07 -1.22
N PHE A 16 -7.13 -0.50 -1.07
CA PHE A 16 -6.76 -1.80 -1.61
C PHE A 16 -6.49 -2.82 -0.50
N VAL A 17 -7.32 -3.86 -0.42
CA VAL A 17 -7.04 -5.02 0.43
C VAL A 17 -6.05 -5.92 -0.31
N THR A 18 -4.85 -6.08 0.23
CA THR A 18 -3.74 -6.74 -0.47
C THR A 18 -3.05 -7.77 0.42
N HIS A 19 -2.53 -8.82 -0.22
CA HIS A 19 -1.65 -9.80 0.42
C HIS A 19 -0.20 -9.28 0.58
N CYS A 20 0.07 -8.04 0.20
CA CYS A 20 1.38 -7.38 0.35
C CYS A 20 2.50 -7.98 -0.52
N GLY A 21 2.15 -8.57 -1.67
CA GLY A 21 3.14 -8.91 -2.69
C GLY A 21 3.82 -7.64 -3.22
N TRP A 22 5.12 -7.71 -3.50
CA TRP A 22 5.93 -6.52 -3.80
C TRP A 22 5.41 -5.74 -5.02
N ASN A 23 5.11 -6.43 -6.13
CA ASN A 23 4.60 -5.78 -7.35
C ASN A 23 3.29 -5.02 -7.09
N SER A 24 2.32 -5.67 -6.43
CA SER A 24 1.03 -5.03 -6.12
C SER A 24 1.17 -3.89 -5.11
N THR A 25 2.17 -3.98 -4.22
CA THR A 25 2.51 -2.88 -3.29
C THR A 25 3.11 -1.71 -4.06
N LEU A 26 4.02 -1.96 -5.00
CA LEU A 26 4.58 -0.93 -5.89
C LEU A 26 3.48 -0.22 -6.70
N GLU A 27 2.58 -0.97 -7.33
CA GLU A 27 1.43 -0.39 -8.04
C GLU A 27 0.59 0.53 -7.14
N ALA A 28 0.28 0.08 -5.92
CA ALA A 28 -0.51 0.85 -4.97
C ALA A 28 0.21 2.13 -4.52
N ILE A 29 1.51 2.07 -4.18
CA ILE A 29 2.25 3.28 -3.76
C ILE A 29 2.46 4.25 -4.92
N SER A 30 2.74 3.75 -6.14
CA SER A 30 2.90 4.58 -7.34
C SER A 30 1.60 5.30 -7.72
N LEU A 31 0.45 4.70 -7.40
CA LEU A 31 -0.86 5.31 -7.65
C LEU A 31 -1.39 6.10 -6.44
N GLY A 32 -0.76 5.96 -5.26
CA GLY A 32 -1.15 6.62 -4.02
C GLY A 32 -2.41 6.04 -3.38
N VAL A 33 -2.63 4.73 -3.55
CA VAL A 33 -3.80 4.02 -3.03
C VAL A 33 -3.52 3.50 -1.62
N PRO A 34 -4.30 3.93 -0.61
CA PRO A 34 -4.22 3.39 0.74
C PRO A 34 -4.46 1.88 0.81
N MET A 35 -3.79 1.18 1.74
CA MET A 35 -3.83 -0.29 1.80
C MET A 35 -4.39 -0.84 3.11
N VAL A 36 -5.12 -1.95 3.00
CA VAL A 36 -5.39 -2.88 4.10
C VAL A 36 -4.50 -4.10 3.87
N ALA A 37 -3.44 -4.22 4.67
CA ALA A 37 -2.42 -5.25 4.54
C ALA A 37 -2.87 -6.55 5.24
N PHE A 38 -3.04 -7.60 4.45
CA PHE A 38 -3.40 -8.94 4.92
C PHE A 38 -2.43 -10.00 4.36
N PRO A 39 -1.17 -10.03 4.87
CA PRO A 39 -0.12 -10.86 4.31
C PRO A 39 -0.36 -12.36 4.56
N TRP A 40 0.17 -13.20 3.67
CA TRP A 40 0.07 -14.66 3.80
C TRP A 40 1.44 -15.33 4.04
N TRP A 41 2.44 -15.11 3.17
CA TRP A 41 3.69 -15.89 3.18
C TRP A 41 4.91 -15.12 2.65
N SER A 42 6.11 -15.73 2.77
CA SER A 42 7.38 -15.14 2.32
C SER A 42 7.69 -13.80 3.02
N ASP A 43 8.04 -12.78 2.24
CA ASP A 43 8.37 -11.42 2.60
C ASP A 43 7.14 -10.53 2.84
N GLN A 44 5.93 -11.02 2.53
CA GLN A 44 4.68 -10.27 2.69
C GLN A 44 4.45 -9.74 4.12
N PRO A 45 4.76 -10.48 5.20
CA PRO A 45 4.64 -9.94 6.56
C PRO A 45 5.57 -8.75 6.83
N THR A 46 6.74 -8.71 6.19
CA THR A 46 7.69 -7.59 6.24
C THR A 46 7.15 -6.41 5.45
N THR A 47 6.65 -6.64 4.24
CA THR A 47 5.99 -5.60 3.43
C THR A 47 4.78 -5.01 4.16
N ALA A 48 3.97 -5.84 4.82
CA ALA A 48 2.86 -5.38 5.66
C ALA A 48 3.31 -4.48 6.81
N LYS A 49 4.48 -4.78 7.41
CA LYS A 49 5.10 -3.94 8.43
C LYS A 49 5.54 -2.59 7.85
N CYS A 50 6.16 -2.58 6.67
CA CYS A 50 6.51 -1.34 5.96
C CYS A 50 5.28 -0.47 5.67
N ILE A 51 4.21 -1.07 5.15
CA ILE A 51 2.94 -0.41 4.86
C ILE A 51 2.35 0.27 6.10
N ALA A 52 2.27 -0.46 7.22
CA ALA A 52 1.58 0.01 8.42
C ALA A 52 2.45 0.93 9.31
N ASP A 53 3.72 0.57 9.53
CA ASP A 53 4.54 1.19 10.58
C ASP A 53 5.46 2.29 10.01
N PHE A 54 6.07 2.04 8.85
CA PHE A 54 7.13 2.88 8.31
C PHE A 54 6.59 3.94 7.35
N TRP A 55 5.90 3.51 6.29
CA TRP A 55 5.31 4.41 5.32
C TRP A 55 3.97 4.99 5.79
N LYS A 56 3.30 4.30 6.72
CA LYS A 56 2.00 4.69 7.27
C LYS A 56 0.95 4.95 6.17
N VAL A 57 0.99 4.12 5.12
CA VAL A 57 0.08 4.19 3.96
C VAL A 57 -1.04 3.15 4.05
N GLY A 58 -1.19 2.51 5.21
CA GLY A 58 -2.22 1.51 5.43
C GLY A 58 -2.26 1.01 6.86
N VAL A 59 -3.07 -0.03 7.07
CA VAL A 59 -3.16 -0.76 8.34
C VAL A 59 -2.96 -2.25 8.10
N ARG A 60 -2.47 -2.97 9.11
CA ARG A 60 -2.33 -4.43 9.07
C ARG A 60 -3.48 -5.12 9.77
N VAL A 61 -4.11 -6.06 9.08
CA VAL A 61 -5.18 -6.91 9.61
C VAL A 61 -4.62 -7.80 10.73
N LYS A 62 -5.29 -7.81 11.88
CA LYS A 62 -4.98 -8.75 12.96
C LYS A 62 -5.63 -10.11 12.70
N VAL A 63 -4.91 -11.17 13.05
CA VAL A 63 -5.42 -12.54 12.94
C VAL A 63 -5.50 -13.17 14.33
N THR A 64 -6.43 -14.11 14.47
CA THR A 64 -6.49 -14.99 15.65
C THR A 64 -5.25 -15.87 15.74
N GLU A 65 -5.06 -16.58 16.86
CA GLU A 65 -3.99 -17.58 17.03
C GLU A 65 -3.99 -18.65 15.92
N LYS A 66 -5.15 -18.91 15.31
CA LYS A 66 -5.32 -19.85 14.18
C LYS A 66 -5.03 -19.22 12.81
N GLY A 67 -4.56 -17.97 12.77
CA GLY A 67 -4.29 -17.24 11.52
C GLY A 67 -5.54 -16.72 10.81
N ILE A 68 -6.71 -16.75 11.46
CA ILE A 68 -7.98 -16.33 10.84
C ILE A 68 -8.23 -14.84 11.09
N ALA A 69 -8.46 -14.07 10.03
CA ALA A 69 -9.00 -12.71 10.11
C ALA A 69 -10.52 -12.75 10.27
N THR A 70 -11.06 -12.07 11.28
CA THR A 70 -12.51 -12.02 11.51
C THR A 70 -13.15 -10.95 10.62
N ALA A 71 -14.43 -11.12 10.29
CA ALA A 71 -15.19 -10.10 9.56
C ALA A 71 -15.17 -8.73 10.28
N LYS A 72 -15.24 -8.73 11.62
CA LYS A 72 -15.18 -7.51 12.44
C LYS A 72 -13.83 -6.80 12.32
N GLU A 73 -12.74 -7.55 12.33
CA GLU A 73 -11.40 -6.98 12.14
C GLU A 73 -11.24 -6.42 10.73
N MET A 74 -11.71 -7.13 9.70
CA MET A 74 -11.63 -6.65 8.32
C MET A 74 -12.45 -5.36 8.14
N GLU A 75 -13.68 -5.32 8.66
CA GLU A 75 -14.50 -4.10 8.65
C GLU A 75 -13.79 -2.95 9.37
N TYR A 76 -13.26 -3.21 10.56
CA TYR A 76 -12.51 -2.22 11.34
C TYR A 76 -11.34 -1.65 10.54
N CYS A 77 -10.50 -2.50 9.92
CA CYS A 77 -9.38 -2.06 9.10
C CYS A 77 -9.83 -1.22 7.90
N ILE A 78 -10.88 -1.64 7.19
CA ILE A 78 -11.41 -0.88 6.04
C ILE A 78 -11.88 0.50 6.50
N ARG A 79 -12.65 0.58 7.59
CA ARG A 79 -13.11 1.86 8.14
C ARG A 79 -11.94 2.76 8.58
N GLN A 80 -10.91 2.20 9.21
CA GLN A 80 -9.72 2.97 9.60
C GLN A 80 -8.99 3.59 8.42
N VAL A 81 -9.01 2.95 7.25
CA VAL A 81 -8.38 3.46 6.02
C VAL A 81 -9.31 4.44 5.29
N MET A 82 -10.61 4.18 5.28
CA MET A 82 -11.58 4.92 4.47
C MET A 82 -12.21 6.12 5.19
N GLU A 83 -12.26 6.11 6.52
CA GLU A 83 -13.07 7.03 7.33
C GLU A 83 -12.23 7.70 8.43
N GLY A 84 -12.74 8.82 8.95
CA GLY A 84 -12.17 9.52 10.11
C GLY A 84 -10.81 10.19 9.86
N GLU A 85 -10.24 10.75 10.93
CA GLU A 85 -8.94 11.45 10.87
C GLU A 85 -7.80 10.51 10.48
N ARG A 86 -7.80 9.28 10.99
CA ARG A 86 -6.78 8.28 10.64
C ARG A 86 -6.77 7.97 9.14
N GLY A 87 -7.95 7.84 8.51
CA GLY A 87 -8.03 7.62 7.06
C GLY A 87 -7.45 8.80 6.26
N LYS A 88 -7.68 10.04 6.73
CA LYS A 88 -7.08 11.24 6.12
C LYS A 88 -5.56 11.27 6.26
N GLU A 89 -5.03 10.91 7.43
CA GLU A 89 -3.58 10.80 7.65
C GLU A 89 -2.95 9.75 6.73
N ILE A 90 -3.56 8.56 6.64
CA ILE A 90 -3.10 7.49 5.75
C ILE A 90 -3.12 7.95 4.28
N LYS A 91 -4.20 8.59 3.84
CA LYS A 91 -4.31 9.13 2.47
C LYS A 91 -3.27 10.20 2.18
N THR A 92 -2.96 11.04 3.17
CA THR A 92 -1.90 12.06 3.07
C THR A 92 -0.54 11.40 2.91
N SER A 93 -0.20 10.42 3.77
CA SER A 93 1.03 9.62 3.65
C SER A 93 1.14 8.93 2.29
N ALA A 94 0.04 8.33 1.80
CA ALA A 94 0.02 7.65 0.50
C ALA A 94 0.26 8.63 -0.66
N SER A 95 -0.29 9.83 -0.57
CA SER A 95 -0.09 10.90 -1.57
C SER A 95 1.35 11.43 -1.54
N THR A 96 1.92 11.63 -0.35
CA THR A 96 3.33 12.04 -0.19
C THR A 96 4.28 10.98 -0.74
N LEU A 97 4.06 9.70 -0.39
CA LEU A 97 4.90 8.62 -0.89
C LEU A 97 4.81 8.47 -2.41
N LYS A 98 3.61 8.60 -2.98
CA LYS A 98 3.42 8.64 -4.44
C LYS A 98 4.29 9.71 -5.10
N GLN A 99 4.31 10.91 -4.53
CA GLN A 99 5.09 12.02 -5.06
C GLN A 99 6.60 11.72 -5.01
N LEU A 100 7.10 11.17 -3.90
CA LEU A 100 8.49 10.73 -3.78
C LEU A 100 8.85 9.63 -4.78
N VAL A 101 7.96 8.66 -5.00
CA VAL A 101 8.14 7.60 -6.00
C VAL A 101 8.22 8.20 -7.40
N LYS A 102 7.37 9.17 -7.72
CA LYS A 102 7.38 9.88 -9.01
C LYS A 102 8.71 10.62 -9.22
N GLU A 103 9.13 11.43 -8.24
CA GLU A 103 10.39 12.18 -8.29
C GLU A 103 11.63 11.27 -8.41
N ALA A 104 11.63 10.11 -7.76
CA ALA A 104 12.72 9.15 -7.86
C ALA A 104 12.84 8.54 -9.28
N MET A 105 11.73 8.40 -10.00
CA MET A 105 11.64 7.73 -11.30
C MET A 105 11.66 8.68 -12.51
N GLU A 106 11.43 9.98 -12.30
CA GLU A 106 11.50 11.00 -13.35
C GLU A 106 12.94 11.16 -13.88
N GLU A 107 13.08 11.75 -15.07
CA GLU A 107 14.39 12.01 -15.68
C GLU A 107 15.27 12.84 -14.74
N GLY A 108 16.49 12.35 -14.49
CA GLY A 108 17.40 12.94 -13.52
C GLY A 108 17.02 12.68 -12.06
N GLY A 109 16.03 11.85 -11.78
CA GLY A 109 15.67 11.34 -10.46
C GLY A 109 16.68 10.32 -9.91
N SER A 110 16.54 9.97 -8.64
CA SER A 110 17.53 9.07 -7.98
C SER A 110 17.58 7.67 -8.58
N SER A 111 16.43 7.09 -8.93
CA SER A 111 16.38 5.75 -9.53
C SER A 111 16.81 5.77 -11.00
N ASP A 112 16.47 6.84 -11.74
CA ASP A 112 16.92 7.06 -13.12
C ASP A 112 18.46 7.18 -13.20
N ARG A 113 19.08 7.97 -12.31
CA ARG A 113 20.55 8.07 -12.24
C ARG A 113 21.20 6.75 -11.85
N ASN A 114 20.66 6.07 -10.84
CA ASN A 114 21.23 4.81 -10.38
C ASN A 114 21.22 3.73 -11.47
N ILE A 115 20.17 3.67 -12.31
CA ILE A 115 20.16 2.71 -13.41
C ILE A 115 21.12 3.10 -14.53
N GLN A 116 21.28 4.40 -14.81
CA GLN A 116 22.28 4.90 -15.76
C GLN A 116 23.72 4.64 -15.30
N GLU A 117 24.01 4.75 -14.00
CA GLU A 117 25.34 4.46 -13.44
C GLU A 117 25.67 2.97 -13.42
N PHE A 118 24.65 2.11 -13.32
CA PHE A 118 24.83 0.66 -13.31
C PHE A 118 25.14 0.06 -14.69
N VAL A 119 24.62 0.68 -15.75
CA VAL A 119 24.76 0.24 -17.17
C VAL A 119 26.04 0.76 -17.78
#